data_AF-A0A1Q5X2K6-F1
#
_entry.id   AF-A0A1Q5X2K6-F1
#
_cell.length_a   1.000
_cell.length_b   1.000
_cell.length_c   1.000
_cell.angle_alpha   90.00
_cell.angle_beta   90.00
_cell.angle_gamma   90.00
#
_symmetry.space_group_name_H-M   'P 1'
#
loop_
_entity.id
_entity.type
_entity.pdbx_description
1 polymer ?
#
loop_
_entity_poly.entity_id
_entity_poly.type
_entity_poly.pdbx_seq_one_letter_code
_entity_poly.pdbx_strand_id
1 'polypeptide(L)'
;MLNMRFLPKYAIILLSSLLIAAGTNFFLVPYKILDGGIIGIALIINYISGAKIGLAIVFCSLPVFLLAWIKERDIFYSSVMGLMVSSFLIELLGPLQYYFLYYVELGSISSAIIGGFLMGSGLGLMLRFNASTGGTDLLAKFMKRYIPLNVGVIIFLTDMLIIGAGGLLISKETFFHSILTILSGGVATGLCTLEDGKQN
;
A
#
# COMPACT_ATOMS: atom_id res chain seq x y z
N MET A 1 8.82 -28.47 -0.03
CA MET A 1 7.67 -27.55 -0.16
C MET A 1 7.40 -26.93 1.21
N LEU A 2 7.80 -25.67 1.43
CA LEU A 2 7.59 -25.01 2.72
C LEU A 2 6.08 -24.87 2.99
N ASN A 3 5.64 -25.51 4.07
CA ASN A 3 4.25 -25.58 4.48
C ASN A 3 3.83 -24.25 5.14
N MET A 4 3.47 -23.24 4.34
CA MET A 4 3.01 -21.90 4.79
C MET A 4 1.63 -21.91 5.48
N ARG A 5 1.14 -23.06 5.95
CA ARG A 5 -0.20 -23.21 6.55
C ARG A 5 -0.31 -22.72 8.00
N PHE A 6 0.81 -22.33 8.64
CA PHE A 6 0.83 -21.95 10.07
C PHE A 6 1.70 -20.74 10.39
N LEU A 7 1.86 -19.77 9.48
CA LEU A 7 2.27 -18.45 9.95
C LEU A 7 1.04 -17.79 10.61
N PRO A 8 1.06 -17.46 11.91
CA PRO A 8 -0.09 -16.83 12.54
C PRO A 8 -0.40 -15.53 11.79
N LYS A 9 -1.69 -15.28 11.51
CA LYS A 9 -2.18 -14.10 10.77
C LYS A 9 -1.47 -12.79 11.16
N TYR A 10 -1.14 -12.65 12.44
CA TYR A 10 -0.36 -11.57 13.03
C TYR A 10 1.05 -11.39 12.44
N ALA A 11 1.81 -12.47 12.26
CA ALA A 11 3.15 -12.43 11.69
C ALA A 11 3.11 -12.01 10.22
N ILE A 12 2.06 -12.41 9.49
CA ILE A 12 1.84 -11.99 8.11
C ILE A 12 1.53 -10.50 8.05
N ILE A 13 0.64 -10.02 8.93
CA ILE A 13 0.32 -8.59 9.02
C ILE A 13 1.58 -7.78 9.35
N LEU A 14 2.42 -8.25 10.26
CA LEU A 14 3.68 -7.60 10.59
C LEU A 14 4.63 -7.57 9.39
N LEU A 15 4.82 -8.71 8.70
CA LEU A 15 5.70 -8.80 7.53
C LEU A 15 5.20 -7.91 6.38
N SER A 16 3.91 -7.97 6.06
CA SER A 16 3.28 -7.09 5.07
C SER A 16 3.47 -5.62 5.41
N SER A 17 3.22 -5.25 6.67
CA SER A 17 3.37 -3.87 7.15
C SER A 17 4.80 -3.39 7.07
N LEU A 18 5.78 -4.27 7.32
CA LEU A 18 7.20 -3.96 7.17
C LEU A 18 7.58 -3.74 5.71
N LEU A 19 7.08 -4.57 4.78
CA LEU A 19 7.30 -4.38 3.34
C LEU A 19 6.73 -3.05 2.86
N ILE A 20 5.52 -2.71 3.33
CA ILE A 20 4.86 -1.43 3.04
C ILE A 20 5.68 -0.25 3.62
N ALA A 21 6.09 -0.33 4.89
CA ALA A 21 6.86 0.73 5.52
C ALA A 21 8.24 0.94 4.88
N ALA A 22 8.92 -0.15 4.51
CA ALA A 22 10.21 -0.09 3.82
C ALA A 22 10.06 0.45 2.39
N GLY A 23 9.08 -0.03 1.63
CA GLY A 23 8.76 0.49 0.30
C GLY A 23 8.50 2.00 0.33
N THR A 24 7.65 2.45 1.25
CA THR A 24 7.31 3.86 1.42
C THR A 24 8.53 4.70 1.79
N ASN A 25 9.20 4.40 2.91
CA ASN A 25 10.23 5.30 3.45
C ASN A 25 11.56 5.22 2.72
N PHE A 26 11.96 4.04 2.24
CA PHE A 26 13.31 3.87 1.69
C PHE A 26 13.36 4.12 0.18
N PHE A 27 12.24 4.00 -0.52
CA PHE A 27 12.21 4.10 -1.97
C PHE A 27 11.31 5.23 -2.50
N LEU A 28 10.16 5.51 -1.88
CA LEU A 28 9.22 6.52 -2.38
C LEU A 28 9.51 7.91 -1.81
N VAL A 29 9.49 8.05 -0.48
CA VAL A 29 9.61 9.33 0.23
C VAL A 29 10.88 10.12 -0.14
N PRO A 30 12.08 9.51 -0.27
CA PRO A 30 13.29 10.28 -0.58
C PRO A 30 13.25 10.97 -1.95
N TYR A 31 12.50 10.39 -2.90
CA TYR A 31 12.30 10.93 -4.24
C TYR A 31 10.96 11.67 -4.40
N LYS A 32 10.26 11.89 -3.28
CA LYS A 32 8.90 12.45 -3.22
C LYS A 32 7.90 11.72 -4.13
N ILE A 33 8.12 10.45 -4.41
CA ILE A 33 7.25 9.64 -5.27
C ILE A 33 5.95 9.39 -4.51
N LEU A 34 4.82 9.41 -5.22
CA LEU A 34 3.53 9.05 -4.67
C LEU A 34 3.27 7.57 -4.90
N ASP A 35 2.76 6.93 -3.85
CA ASP A 35 1.98 5.70 -4.02
C ASP A 35 0.55 6.05 -4.48
N GLY A 36 -0.21 5.02 -4.82
CA GLY A 36 -1.65 5.12 -4.99
C GLY A 36 -2.43 5.13 -3.67
N GLY A 37 -3.75 5.20 -3.79
CA GLY A 37 -4.62 4.93 -2.66
C GLY A 37 -4.57 5.93 -1.51
N ILE A 38 -4.93 5.45 -0.33
CA ILE A 38 -4.89 6.26 0.91
C ILE A 38 -3.45 6.61 1.30
N ILE A 39 -2.49 5.73 1.02
CA ILE A 39 -1.07 6.00 1.26
C ILE A 39 -0.61 7.16 0.36
N GLY A 40 -1.00 7.16 -0.91
CA GLY A 40 -0.77 8.28 -1.83
C GLY A 40 -1.34 9.59 -1.34
N ILE A 41 -2.58 9.60 -0.87
CA ILE A 41 -3.21 10.80 -0.27
C ILE A 41 -2.41 11.27 0.96
N ALA A 42 -1.99 10.35 1.82
CA ALA A 42 -1.18 10.66 2.99
C ALA A 42 0.19 11.24 2.62
N LEU A 43 0.82 10.74 1.56
CA LEU A 43 2.08 11.28 1.03
C LEU A 43 1.89 12.69 0.46
N ILE A 44 0.80 12.97 -0.27
CA ILE A 44 0.47 14.32 -0.73
C ILE A 44 0.34 15.27 0.47
N ILE A 45 -0.41 14.86 1.51
CA ILE A 45 -0.57 15.66 2.74
C ILE A 45 0.79 15.91 3.38
N ASN A 46 1.65 14.90 3.51
CA ASN A 46 3.00 15.04 4.04
C ASN A 46 3.86 16.01 3.21
N TYR A 47 3.84 15.91 1.88
CA TYR A 47 4.70 16.74 1.02
C TYR A 47 4.28 18.22 1.01
N ILE A 48 3.00 18.52 1.29
CA ILE A 48 2.48 19.89 1.32
C ILE A 48 2.59 20.49 2.73
N SER A 49 2.26 19.71 3.77
CA SER A 49 2.11 20.22 5.15
C SER A 49 3.20 19.79 6.13
N GLY A 50 4.02 18.80 5.77
CA GLY A 50 4.97 18.16 6.69
C GLY A 50 4.33 17.26 7.74
N ALA A 51 3.02 16.98 7.65
CA ALA A 51 2.32 16.11 8.59
C ALA A 51 2.85 14.67 8.53
N LYS A 52 2.78 13.96 9.66
CA LYS A 52 3.16 12.56 9.80
C LYS A 52 2.35 11.67 8.85
N ILE A 53 3.02 10.89 8.01
CA ILE A 53 2.42 10.03 6.98
C ILE A 53 1.49 9.00 7.63
N GLY A 54 1.96 8.28 8.65
CA GLY A 54 1.17 7.25 9.34
C GLY A 54 -0.09 7.82 9.99
N LEU A 55 -0.02 9.03 10.57
CA LEU A 55 -1.22 9.69 11.10
C LEU A 55 -2.20 10.05 9.99
N ALA A 56 -1.71 10.59 8.87
CA ALA A 56 -2.55 10.93 7.73
C ALA A 56 -3.24 9.68 7.15
N ILE A 57 -2.56 8.53 7.07
CA ILE A 57 -3.17 7.26 6.65
C ILE A 57 -4.33 6.90 7.58
N VAL A 58 -4.13 6.91 8.90
CA VAL A 58 -5.18 6.57 9.89
C VAL A 58 -6.42 7.45 9.70
N PHE A 59 -6.25 8.78 9.59
CA PHE A 59 -7.38 9.69 9.42
C PHE A 59 -8.09 9.50 8.08
N CYS A 60 -7.34 9.36 6.98
CA CYS A 60 -7.91 9.17 5.66
C CYS A 60 -8.59 7.81 5.50
N SER A 61 -8.21 6.80 6.29
CA SER A 61 -8.83 5.47 6.30
C SER A 61 -10.15 5.39 7.05
N LEU A 62 -10.49 6.35 7.92
CA LEU A 62 -11.72 6.32 8.71
C LEU A 62 -13.00 6.12 7.88
N PRO A 63 -13.21 6.83 6.74
CA PRO A 63 -14.41 6.63 5.91
C PRO A 63 -14.52 5.21 5.36
N VAL A 64 -13.39 4.60 4.98
CA VAL A 64 -13.37 3.22 4.46
C VAL A 64 -13.68 2.22 5.56
N PHE A 65 -13.15 2.44 6.77
CA PHE A 65 -13.44 1.57 7.92
C PHE A 65 -14.90 1.64 8.38
N LEU A 66 -15.53 2.81 8.30
CA LEU A 66 -16.97 2.94 8.57
C LEU A 66 -17.80 2.06 7.62
N LEU A 67 -17.45 2.05 6.32
CA LEU A 67 -18.09 1.16 5.35
C LEU A 67 -17.79 -0.32 5.63
N ALA A 68 -16.55 -0.64 6.00
CA ALA A 68 -16.12 -2.00 6.32
C ALA A 68 -16.85 -2.58 7.54
N TRP A 69 -17.06 -1.77 8.59
CA TRP A 69 -17.77 -2.18 9.80
C TRP A 69 -19.21 -2.64 9.53
N ILE A 70 -19.87 -1.98 8.57
CA ILE A 70 -21.25 -2.27 8.20
C ILE A 70 -21.32 -3.52 7.30
N LYS A 71 -20.38 -3.66 6.35
CA LYS A 71 -20.45 -4.72 5.33
C LYS A 71 -19.75 -6.04 5.72
N GLU A 72 -18.61 -5.99 6.41
CA GLU A 72 -17.70 -7.16 6.55
C GLU A 72 -16.91 -7.12 7.87
N ARG A 73 -17.58 -7.52 8.98
CA ARG A 73 -16.97 -7.51 10.32
C ARG A 73 -15.79 -8.47 10.48
N ASP A 74 -15.74 -9.55 9.71
CA ASP A 74 -14.70 -10.59 9.84
C ASP A 74 -13.31 -10.09 9.41
N ILE A 75 -13.27 -9.18 8.44
CA ILE A 75 -12.04 -8.58 7.93
C ILE A 75 -11.68 -7.32 8.73
N PHE A 76 -12.70 -6.62 9.25
CA PHE A 76 -12.55 -5.35 9.96
C PHE A 76 -11.43 -5.36 11.00
N TYR A 77 -11.46 -6.29 11.96
CA TYR A 77 -10.49 -6.32 13.07
C TYR A 77 -9.06 -6.52 12.58
N SER A 78 -8.87 -7.40 11.60
CA SER A 78 -7.54 -7.66 11.03
C SER A 78 -7.05 -6.53 10.16
N SER A 79 -7.94 -5.81 9.50
CA SER A 79 -7.63 -4.59 8.75
C SER A 79 -7.31 -3.42 9.66
N VAL A 80 -8.02 -3.24 10.78
CA VAL A 80 -7.68 -2.20 11.77
C VAL A 80 -6.28 -2.46 12.32
N MET A 81 -5.97 -3.71 12.67
CA MET A 81 -4.62 -4.06 13.10
C MET A 81 -3.59 -3.82 11.99
N GLY A 82 -3.92 -4.19 10.75
CA GLY A 82 -3.07 -3.92 9.59
C GLY A 82 -2.77 -2.44 9.39
N LEU A 83 -3.80 -1.60 9.42
CA LEU A 83 -3.68 -0.13 9.39
C LEU A 83 -2.76 0.38 10.50
N MET A 84 -3.00 -0.04 11.74
CA MET A 84 -2.27 0.48 12.90
C MET A 84 -0.79 0.08 12.83
N VAL A 85 -0.51 -1.17 12.48
CA VAL A 85 0.87 -1.67 12.38
C VAL A 85 1.60 -1.05 11.19
N SER A 86 0.97 -0.95 10.01
CA SER A 86 1.60 -0.32 8.83
C SER A 86 1.87 1.17 9.07
N SER A 87 0.89 1.90 9.61
CA SER A 87 1.03 3.33 9.90
C SER A 87 2.10 3.58 10.96
N PHE A 88 2.15 2.75 12.01
CA PHE A 88 3.20 2.85 13.03
C PHE A 88 4.59 2.55 12.46
N LEU A 89 4.74 1.50 11.66
CA LEU A 89 6.03 1.14 11.06
C LEU A 89 6.48 2.18 10.03
N ILE A 90 5.56 2.80 9.28
CA ILE A 90 5.90 3.92 8.39
C ILE A 90 6.50 5.07 9.19
N GLU A 91 5.90 5.45 10.32
CA GLU A 91 6.47 6.50 11.17
C GLU A 91 7.80 6.08 11.81
N LEU A 92 7.92 4.82 12.24
CA LEU A 92 9.12 4.29 12.88
C LEU A 92 10.32 4.27 11.92
N LEU A 93 10.10 3.92 10.64
CA LEU A 93 11.16 3.85 9.63
C LEU A 93 11.48 5.21 9.00
N GLY A 94 10.60 6.21 9.12
CA GLY A 94 10.79 7.54 8.54
C GLY A 94 12.15 8.18 8.83
N PRO A 95 12.64 8.23 10.09
CA PRO A 95 13.95 8.79 10.40
C PRO A 95 15.14 8.08 9.72
N LEU A 96 14.98 6.82 9.33
CA LEU A 96 16.04 6.00 8.73
C LEU A 96 16.17 6.21 7.22
N GLN A 97 15.24 6.95 6.59
CA GLN A 97 15.17 7.08 5.13
C GLN A 97 16.45 7.68 4.50
N TYR A 98 17.03 8.71 5.13
CA TYR A 98 18.24 9.35 4.62
C TYR A 98 19.50 8.52 4.89
N TYR A 99 19.51 7.76 5.99
CA TYR A 99 20.60 6.83 6.26
C TYR A 99 20.62 5.72 5.22
N PHE A 100 19.47 5.17 4.85
CA PHE A 100 19.38 4.15 3.80
C PHE A 100 19.91 4.65 2.45
N LEU A 101 19.49 5.84 2.02
CA LEU A 101 19.89 6.40 0.72
C LEU A 101 21.39 6.72 0.65
N TYR A 102 22.02 7.02 1.78
CA TYR A 102 23.47 7.20 1.85
C TYR A 102 24.27 5.93 1.50
N TYR A 103 23.78 4.75 1.88
CA TYR A 103 24.46 3.47 1.59
C TYR A 103 23.99 2.80 0.31
N VAL A 104 22.83 3.21 -0.21
CA VAL A 104 22.18 2.58 -1.35
C VAL A 104 21.97 3.61 -2.45
N GLU A 105 22.91 3.66 -3.40
CA GLU A 105 22.82 4.50 -4.60
C GLU A 105 21.86 3.89 -5.63
N LEU A 106 20.56 4.09 -5.42
CA LEU A 106 19.52 3.74 -6.40
C LEU A 106 18.99 5.00 -7.08
N GLY A 107 18.83 4.97 -8.41
CA GLY A 107 18.14 6.03 -9.13
C GLY A 107 16.65 6.13 -8.77
N SER A 108 16.03 7.26 -9.10
CA SER A 108 14.60 7.52 -8.86
C SER A 108 13.68 6.49 -9.54
N ILE A 109 13.98 6.10 -10.78
CA ILE A 109 13.23 5.10 -11.54
C ILE A 109 13.33 3.72 -10.88
N SER A 110 14.53 3.30 -10.49
CA SER A 110 14.75 2.02 -9.81
C SER A 110 14.02 1.99 -8.48
N SER A 111 14.05 3.12 -7.75
CA SER A 111 13.34 3.26 -6.48
C SER A 111 11.83 3.22 -6.67
N ALA A 112 11.28 3.86 -7.71
CA ALA A 112 9.85 3.75 -8.05
C ALA A 112 9.41 2.28 -8.25
N ILE A 113 10.17 1.53 -9.04
CA ILE A 113 9.84 0.14 -9.38
C ILE A 113 9.98 -0.77 -8.15
N ILE A 114 11.10 -0.70 -7.43
CA ILE A 114 11.37 -1.55 -6.25
C ILE A 114 10.40 -1.20 -5.12
N GLY A 115 10.22 0.10 -4.85
CA GLY A 115 9.28 0.59 -3.86
C GLY A 115 7.86 0.13 -4.17
N GLY A 116 7.39 0.34 -5.41
CA GLY A 116 6.09 -0.13 -5.86
C GLY A 116 5.92 -1.65 -5.70
N PHE A 117 6.93 -2.43 -6.09
CA PHE A 117 6.87 -3.89 -5.98
C PHE A 117 6.83 -4.37 -4.52
N LEU A 118 7.61 -3.75 -3.62
CA LEU A 118 7.58 -4.05 -2.18
C LEU A 118 6.23 -3.71 -1.55
N MET A 119 5.71 -2.51 -1.86
CA MET A 119 4.39 -2.04 -1.42
C MET A 119 3.30 -3.00 -1.89
N GLY A 120 3.27 -3.30 -3.19
CA GLY A 120 2.28 -4.21 -3.77
C GLY A 120 2.36 -5.64 -3.26
N SER A 121 3.57 -6.14 -3.00
CA SER A 121 3.75 -7.45 -2.37
C SER A 121 3.20 -7.47 -0.93
N GLY A 122 3.48 -6.41 -0.16
CA GLY A 122 2.95 -6.26 1.20
C GLY A 122 1.43 -6.18 1.22
N LEU A 123 0.84 -5.36 0.35
CA LEU A 123 -0.61 -5.22 0.16
C LEU A 123 -1.26 -6.54 -0.27
N GLY A 124 -0.72 -7.19 -1.30
CA GLY A 124 -1.23 -8.45 -1.81
C GLY A 124 -1.18 -9.58 -0.78
N LEU A 125 -0.10 -9.66 0.00
CA LEU A 125 0.02 -10.63 1.10
C LEU A 125 -1.00 -10.36 2.21
N MET A 126 -1.26 -9.09 2.56
CA MET A 126 -2.31 -8.72 3.50
C MET A 126 -3.69 -9.18 3.01
N LEU A 127 -4.02 -8.87 1.76
CA LEU A 127 -5.30 -9.21 1.15
C LEU A 127 -5.54 -10.72 1.08
N ARG A 128 -4.49 -11.49 0.73
CA ARG A 128 -4.51 -12.96 0.67
C ARG A 128 -4.89 -13.58 2.02
N PHE A 129 -4.49 -12.95 3.12
CA PHE A 129 -4.78 -13.41 4.48
C PHE A 129 -5.97 -12.69 5.12
N ASN A 130 -6.89 -12.12 4.35
CA ASN A 130 -8.07 -11.43 4.86
C ASN A 130 -7.73 -10.32 5.88
N ALA A 131 -6.69 -9.56 5.56
CA ALA A 131 -6.30 -8.32 6.21
C ALA A 131 -6.09 -7.23 5.15
N SER A 132 -5.87 -6.00 5.57
CA SER A 132 -5.61 -4.87 4.68
C SER A 132 -5.01 -3.71 5.49
N THR A 133 -4.43 -2.74 4.79
CA THR A 133 -3.96 -1.47 5.36
C THR A 133 -5.09 -0.50 5.70
N GLY A 134 -6.36 -0.87 5.43
CA GLY A 134 -7.51 0.01 5.65
C GLY A 134 -7.67 1.09 4.58
N GLY A 135 -6.97 0.93 3.45
CA GLY A 135 -6.88 1.85 2.35
C GLY A 135 -7.85 1.57 1.22
N THR A 136 -7.43 1.94 0.02
CA THR A 136 -8.09 1.55 -1.24
C THR A 136 -8.08 0.04 -1.44
N ASP A 137 -7.16 -0.69 -0.81
CA ASP A 137 -7.10 -2.15 -0.84
C ASP A 137 -8.32 -2.80 -0.16
N LEU A 138 -8.79 -2.27 0.96
CA LEU A 138 -10.03 -2.72 1.61
C LEU A 138 -11.26 -2.43 0.74
N LEU A 139 -11.29 -1.23 0.15
CA LEU A 139 -12.36 -0.81 -0.75
C LEU A 139 -12.40 -1.69 -2.01
N ALA A 140 -11.25 -1.94 -2.63
CA ALA A 140 -11.13 -2.77 -3.82
C ALA A 140 -11.62 -4.20 -3.58
N LYS A 141 -11.34 -4.76 -2.39
CA LYS A 141 -11.86 -6.07 -1.99
C LYS A 141 -13.38 -6.10 -1.92
N PHE A 142 -14.03 -5.02 -1.49
CA PHE A 142 -15.49 -4.90 -1.54
C PHE A 142 -16.00 -4.76 -2.97
N MET A 143 -15.31 -3.98 -3.81
CA MET A 143 -15.68 -3.78 -5.21
C MET A 143 -15.55 -5.06 -6.04
N LYS A 144 -14.62 -5.97 -5.72
CA LYS A 144 -14.47 -7.29 -6.38
C LYS A 144 -15.78 -8.09 -6.42
N ARG A 145 -16.71 -7.89 -5.46
CA ARG A 145 -18.00 -8.58 -5.45
C ARG A 145 -18.98 -8.08 -6.51
N TYR A 146 -18.78 -6.86 -6.99
CA TYR A 146 -19.65 -6.20 -7.96
C TYR A 146 -19.01 -6.08 -9.34
N ILE A 147 -17.69 -6.26 -9.43
CA ILE A 147 -16.90 -6.05 -10.64
C ILE A 147 -16.08 -7.33 -10.93
N PRO A 148 -16.17 -7.92 -12.14
CA PRO A 148 -15.46 -9.14 -12.51
C PRO A 148 -13.98 -8.88 -12.85
N LEU A 149 -13.30 -8.05 -12.05
CA LEU A 149 -11.88 -7.72 -12.19
C LEU A 149 -11.10 -8.25 -10.99
N ASN A 150 -9.81 -8.55 -11.19
CA ASN A 150 -8.91 -8.89 -10.09
C ASN A 150 -8.75 -7.65 -9.17
N VAL A 151 -8.64 -7.87 -7.86
CA VAL A 151 -8.43 -6.85 -6.83
C VAL A 151 -7.24 -5.95 -7.18
N GLY A 152 -6.13 -6.52 -7.67
CA GLY A 152 -4.97 -5.72 -8.09
C GLY A 152 -5.27 -4.73 -9.22
N VAL A 153 -6.16 -5.09 -10.16
CA VAL A 153 -6.60 -4.20 -11.24
C VAL A 153 -7.51 -3.10 -10.69
N ILE A 154 -8.40 -3.44 -9.76
CA ILE A 154 -9.28 -2.45 -9.11
C ILE A 154 -8.43 -1.42 -8.34
N ILE A 155 -7.44 -1.88 -7.57
CA ILE A 155 -6.49 -1.01 -6.86
C ILE A 155 -5.75 -0.11 -7.85
N PHE A 156 -5.19 -0.68 -8.92
CA PHE A 156 -4.49 0.09 -9.94
C PHE A 156 -5.36 1.21 -10.55
N LEU A 157 -6.62 0.92 -10.86
CA LEU A 157 -7.56 1.91 -11.41
C LEU A 157 -7.89 3.00 -10.41
N THR A 158 -8.14 2.65 -9.14
CA THR A 158 -8.38 3.65 -8.08
C THR A 158 -7.16 4.52 -7.85
N ASP A 159 -5.98 3.93 -7.91
CA ASP A 159 -4.71 4.60 -7.67
C ASP A 159 -4.36 5.56 -8.81
N MET A 160 -4.64 5.18 -10.07
CA MET A 160 -4.54 6.07 -11.23
C MET A 160 -5.41 7.33 -11.07
N LEU A 161 -6.63 7.20 -10.53
CA LEU A 161 -7.50 8.35 -10.29
C LEU A 161 -6.92 9.29 -9.22
N ILE A 162 -6.39 8.71 -8.13
CA ILE A 162 -5.80 9.47 -7.02
C ILE A 162 -4.53 10.19 -7.47
N ILE A 163 -3.62 9.50 -8.17
CA ILE A 163 -2.41 10.09 -8.72
C ILE A 163 -2.74 11.12 -9.79
N GLY A 164 -3.75 10.87 -10.63
CA GLY A 164 -4.23 11.83 -11.62
C GLY A 164 -4.69 13.14 -10.96
N ALA A 165 -5.44 13.05 -9.86
CA ALA A 165 -5.83 14.23 -9.07
C ALA A 165 -4.63 14.90 -8.37
N GLY A 166 -3.70 14.11 -7.83
CA GLY A 166 -2.48 14.58 -7.18
C GLY A 166 -1.44 15.17 -8.14
N GLY A 167 -1.47 14.81 -9.42
CA GLY A 167 -0.54 15.25 -10.47
C GLY A 167 -0.53 16.76 -10.69
N LEU A 168 -1.60 17.46 -10.29
CA LEU A 168 -1.66 18.92 -10.30
C LEU A 168 -0.81 19.57 -9.19
N LEU A 169 -0.43 18.80 -8.17
CA LEU A 169 0.27 19.27 -6.96
C LEU A 169 1.76 18.87 -6.94
N ILE A 170 2.19 17.99 -7.85
CA ILE A 170 3.55 17.43 -7.88
C ILE A 170 4.27 17.74 -9.19
N SER A 171 5.59 17.54 -9.21
CA SER A 171 6.39 17.72 -10.42
C SER A 171 6.08 16.66 -11.50
N LYS A 172 6.33 16.99 -12.77
CA LYS A 172 6.13 16.06 -13.89
C LYS A 172 6.98 14.78 -13.77
N GLU A 173 8.20 14.90 -13.27
CA GLU A 173 9.09 13.75 -13.05
C GLU A 173 8.54 12.84 -11.96
N THR A 174 8.17 13.43 -10.82
CA THR A 174 7.54 12.70 -9.71
C THR A 174 6.27 11.99 -10.16
N PHE A 175 5.45 12.63 -10.99
CA PHE A 175 4.23 12.06 -11.53
C PHE A 175 4.51 10.81 -12.36
N PHE A 176 5.51 10.87 -13.25
CA PHE A 176 5.91 9.72 -14.07
C PHE A 176 6.44 8.56 -13.21
N HIS A 177 7.27 8.84 -12.21
CA HIS A 177 7.75 7.83 -11.27
C HIS A 177 6.61 7.22 -10.44
N SER A 178 5.59 8.01 -10.08
CA SER A 178 4.42 7.53 -9.34
C SER A 178 3.58 6.57 -10.18
N ILE A 179 3.44 6.82 -11.49
CA ILE A 179 2.81 5.88 -12.43
C ILE A 179 3.58 4.55 -12.47
N LEU A 180 4.92 4.59 -12.56
CA LEU A 180 5.74 3.36 -12.54
C LEU A 180 5.58 2.57 -11.24
N THR A 181 5.46 3.30 -10.13
CA THR A 181 5.25 2.74 -8.78
C THR A 181 3.94 1.99 -8.70
N ILE A 182 2.82 2.59 -9.12
CA ILE A 182 1.51 1.93 -9.06
C ILE A 182 1.35 0.81 -10.08
N LEU A 183 2.01 0.89 -11.24
CA LEU A 183 2.08 -0.22 -12.20
C LEU A 183 2.78 -1.42 -11.56
N SER A 184 3.96 -1.19 -10.97
CA SER A 184 4.75 -2.23 -10.33
C SER A 184 4.03 -2.82 -9.10
N GLY A 185 3.40 -1.96 -8.30
CA GLY A 185 2.59 -2.36 -7.15
C GLY A 185 1.32 -3.12 -7.53
N GLY A 186 0.62 -2.68 -8.57
CA GLY A 186 -0.55 -3.37 -9.10
C GLY A 186 -0.23 -4.78 -9.61
N VAL A 187 0.88 -4.93 -10.33
CA VAL A 187 1.39 -6.24 -10.78
C VAL A 187 1.74 -7.13 -9.58
N ALA A 188 2.54 -6.64 -8.63
CA ALA A 188 2.94 -7.40 -7.45
C ALA A 188 1.72 -7.83 -6.61
N THR A 189 0.78 -6.90 -6.38
CA THR A 189 -0.47 -7.18 -5.67
C THR A 189 -1.29 -8.22 -6.41
N GLY A 190 -1.43 -8.07 -7.74
CA GLY A 190 -2.11 -9.02 -8.60
C GLY A 190 -1.54 -10.42 -8.43
N LEU A 191 -0.22 -10.58 -8.58
CA LEU A 191 0.47 -11.86 -8.43
C LEU A 191 0.27 -12.50 -7.05
N CYS A 192 0.32 -11.72 -5.98
CA CYS A 192 0.10 -12.23 -4.62
C CYS A 192 -1.37 -12.60 -4.34
N THR A 193 -2.32 -11.98 -5.05
CA THR A 193 -3.77 -12.17 -4.85
C THR A 193 -4.41 -13.10 -5.86
N LEU A 194 -3.66 -13.61 -6.84
CA LEU A 194 -4.14 -14.68 -7.72
C LEU A 194 -4.57 -15.87 -6.85
N GLU A 195 -5.83 -16.24 -6.99
CA GLU A 195 -6.37 -17.46 -6.39
C GLU A 195 -5.67 -18.64 -7.08
N ASP A 196 -4.91 -19.44 -6.32
CA ASP A 196 -4.50 -20.78 -6.76
C ASP A 196 -5.81 -21.52 -7.07
N GLY A 197 -6.10 -21.75 -8.36
CA GLY A 197 -7.36 -22.27 -8.88
C GLY A 197 -7.69 -23.69 -8.42
N LYS A 198 -7.97 -23.88 -7.13
CA LYS A 198 -8.51 -25.10 -6.52
C LYS A 198 -9.35 -24.76 -5.29
N GLN A 199 -10.58 -24.29 -5.52
CA GLN A 199 -11.73 -24.60 -4.68
C GLN A 199 -12.98 -24.72 -5.56
N ASN A 200 -13.08 -25.86 -6.25
CA ASN A 200 -14.29 -26.68 -6.39
C ASN A 200 -13.87 -28.04 -6.96
#